data_AF-A0A135VES4-F1
#
_entry.id   AF-A0A135VES4-F1
#
_cell.length_a   1.000
_cell.length_b   1.000
_cell.length_c   1.000
_cell.angle_alpha   90.00
_cell.angle_beta   90.00
_cell.angle_gamma   90.00
#
_symmetry.space_group_name_H-M   'P 1'
#
loop_
_entity.id
_entity.type
_entity.pdbx_description
1 polymer ?
#
loop_
_entity_poly.entity_id
_entity_poly.type
_entity_poly.pdbx_seq_one_letter_code
_entity_poly.pdbx_strand_id
1 'polypeptide(L)'
;MSHQKSFNASFESISPAEFFYRNRQMAGFGNPTQAVYSTVRELVENSLDSCEDAQTYPILDIEIKNVGPDTITVTVSDNGTGVPPEQVPLAFGRVLYGSKYSQQQKRGTFGLGVTMAILYGQITTDSPVIIHSKTYKSKGHLYKIFVDVKNNRPLVEYEEEHHRDETGTTVTIKLKGDLKRSQERIIEYLRLSTVSTPHAKLTLRIDEEIQLDLGGWSDTLPSPIRPSKPHPRSVDMEVLRRLVQNNEKRSLDDFLCSSFQKIGPKTSTRFLRFMNLNPNCIVSELNRDELSQLANALRKYDGFERPDSKCLSIIGKNELLNAIKSVFNVKIAEYASHGVSEWQGNPFVIEAVVAMGDDFPRSDIPTLYRFANRVPLLYDSTDGVLTRTLKRVNWSRYGINKSEPVAIFLHLCSSKIPFKAAGKQSLASVSEIEQAAYQIIKELGRKLGKINSRYRRSARESKKMREFSKSFRQIARFSAALADIDEVPSVDNLVKKLFEVEPDE
;
A
#
# COMPACT_ATOMS: atom_id res chain seq x y z
N MET A 1 -41.03 40.77 -34.34
CA MET A 1 -39.84 41.17 -33.56
C MET A 1 -39.41 39.98 -32.71
N SER A 2 -38.44 39.20 -33.18
CA SER A 2 -37.88 38.08 -32.41
C SER A 2 -36.72 38.60 -31.55
N HIS A 3 -36.93 38.69 -30.25
CA HIS A 3 -35.86 38.96 -29.29
C HIS A 3 -34.94 37.74 -29.20
N GLN A 4 -33.81 37.78 -29.91
CA GLN A 4 -32.66 36.93 -29.61
C GLN A 4 -32.12 37.33 -28.23
N LYS A 5 -32.44 36.54 -27.21
CA LYS A 5 -31.74 36.61 -25.92
C LYS A 5 -30.30 36.12 -26.15
N SER A 6 -29.36 37.05 -26.21
CA SER A 6 -27.93 36.74 -26.17
C SER A 6 -27.59 36.18 -24.78
N PHE A 7 -27.38 34.87 -24.68
CA PHE A 7 -26.75 34.29 -23.51
C PHE A 7 -25.26 34.66 -23.52
N ASN A 8 -24.86 35.67 -22.75
CA ASN A 8 -23.46 35.96 -22.49
C ASN A 8 -22.95 34.98 -21.43
N ALA A 9 -22.38 33.86 -21.87
CA ALA A 9 -21.62 32.98 -20.99
C ALA A 9 -20.26 33.64 -20.69
N SER A 10 -19.94 33.88 -19.42
CA SER A 10 -18.59 34.27 -18.99
C SER A 10 -17.70 33.02 -18.90
N PHE A 11 -16.53 33.08 -19.54
CA PHE A 11 -15.52 32.03 -19.46
C PHE A 11 -14.53 32.37 -18.35
N GLU A 12 -14.37 31.46 -17.38
CA GLU A 12 -13.43 31.62 -16.26
C GLU A 12 -12.51 30.40 -16.17
N SER A 13 -11.27 30.62 -15.75
CA SER A 13 -10.31 29.56 -15.41
C SER A 13 -10.19 29.42 -13.89
N ILE A 14 -9.96 28.20 -13.43
CA ILE A 14 -9.78 27.90 -12.00
C ILE A 14 -8.41 27.26 -11.77
N SER A 15 -7.81 27.56 -10.62
CA SER A 15 -6.52 26.96 -10.25
C SER A 15 -6.68 25.49 -9.83
N PRO A 16 -5.60 24.69 -9.77
CA PRO A 16 -5.65 23.35 -9.21
C PRO A 16 -6.17 23.32 -7.77
N ALA A 17 -5.73 24.26 -6.93
CA ALA A 17 -6.19 24.37 -5.55
C ALA A 17 -7.70 24.68 -5.48
N GLU A 18 -8.18 25.56 -6.35
CA GLU A 18 -9.60 25.88 -6.45
C GLU A 18 -10.43 24.71 -6.98
N PHE A 19 -9.92 23.96 -7.96
CA PHE A 19 -10.57 22.76 -8.47
C PHE A 19 -10.78 21.72 -7.38
N PHE A 20 -9.73 21.39 -6.62
CA PHE A 20 -9.85 20.40 -5.55
C PHE A 20 -10.60 20.93 -4.34
N TYR A 21 -10.58 22.24 -4.10
CA TYR A 21 -11.47 22.86 -3.12
C TYR A 21 -12.95 22.59 -3.48
N ARG A 22 -13.36 22.93 -4.71
CA ARG A 22 -14.73 22.69 -5.19
C ARG A 22 -15.06 21.19 -5.24
N ASN A 23 -14.07 20.32 -5.39
CA ASN A 23 -14.22 18.86 -5.54
C ASN A 23 -13.56 18.05 -4.41
N ARG A 24 -13.59 18.54 -3.16
CA ARG A 24 -12.88 17.94 -2.01
C ARG A 24 -13.17 16.45 -1.77
N GLN A 25 -14.35 15.99 -2.17
CA GLN A 25 -14.74 14.57 -2.13
C GLN A 25 -13.82 13.66 -2.95
N MET A 26 -13.26 14.14 -4.07
CA MET A 26 -12.34 13.36 -4.93
C MET A 26 -11.01 13.04 -4.24
N ALA A 27 -10.61 13.88 -3.28
CA ALA A 27 -9.39 13.74 -2.51
C ALA A 27 -9.60 13.01 -1.16
N GLY A 28 -10.83 12.54 -0.86
CA GLY A 28 -11.13 11.86 0.40
C GLY A 28 -11.50 12.79 1.56
N PHE A 29 -11.90 14.04 1.26
CA PHE A 29 -12.35 15.04 2.23
C PHE A 29 -13.86 15.34 2.08
N GLY A 30 -14.64 14.31 1.76
CA GLY A 30 -16.08 14.45 1.49
C GLY A 30 -16.92 14.70 2.73
N ASN A 31 -16.52 14.15 3.88
CA ASN A 31 -17.23 14.31 5.16
C ASN A 31 -16.22 14.47 6.33
N PRO A 32 -16.66 15.01 7.49
CA PRO A 32 -15.76 15.27 8.63
C PRO A 32 -15.02 14.04 9.15
N THR A 33 -15.70 12.88 9.26
CA THR A 33 -15.07 11.63 9.73
C THR A 33 -13.94 11.18 8.80
N GLN A 34 -14.19 11.20 7.49
CA GLN A 34 -13.21 10.82 6.47
C GLN A 34 -12.09 11.85 6.37
N ALA A 35 -12.35 13.13 6.62
CA ALA A 35 -11.34 14.18 6.61
C ALA A 35 -10.29 13.99 7.71
N VAL A 36 -10.70 13.61 8.94
CA VAL A 36 -9.75 13.28 10.02
C VAL A 36 -8.89 12.09 9.61
N TYR A 37 -9.53 11.00 9.18
CA TYR A 37 -8.84 9.79 8.72
C TYR A 37 -7.83 10.09 7.60
N SER A 38 -8.25 10.80 6.55
CA SER A 38 -7.40 11.15 5.41
C SER A 38 -6.25 12.05 5.83
N THR A 39 -6.45 12.98 6.78
CA THR A 39 -5.38 13.84 7.30
C THR A 39 -4.30 13.00 8.00
N VAL A 40 -4.68 12.13 8.94
CA VAL A 40 -3.73 11.25 9.63
C VAL A 40 -3.01 10.36 8.62
N ARG A 41 -3.76 9.75 7.69
CA ARG A 41 -3.21 8.88 6.65
C ARG A 41 -2.12 9.59 5.83
N GLU A 42 -2.42 10.75 5.26
CA GLU A 42 -1.50 11.47 4.36
C GLU A 42 -0.25 11.97 5.10
N LEU A 43 -0.39 12.38 6.37
CA LEU A 43 0.76 12.77 7.19
C LEU A 43 1.65 11.55 7.49
N VAL A 44 1.07 10.45 7.96
CA VAL A 44 1.80 9.20 8.27
C VAL A 44 2.47 8.63 7.02
N GLU A 45 1.79 8.60 5.88
CA GLU A 45 2.38 8.12 4.61
C GLU A 45 3.63 8.93 4.22
N ASN A 46 3.59 10.26 4.37
CA ASN A 46 4.71 11.13 4.04
C ASN A 46 5.87 10.99 5.04
N SER A 47 5.56 10.88 6.32
CA SER A 47 6.56 10.65 7.38
C SER A 47 7.27 9.31 7.18
N LEU A 48 6.53 8.23 6.92
CA LEU A 48 7.13 6.90 6.63
C LEU A 48 8.01 6.94 5.37
N ASP A 49 7.55 7.59 4.29
CA ASP A 49 8.35 7.76 3.08
C ASP A 49 9.66 8.55 3.38
N SER A 50 9.60 9.58 4.24
CA SER A 50 10.76 10.39 4.62
C SER A 50 11.77 9.61 5.48
N CYS A 51 11.32 8.84 6.46
CA CYS A 51 12.20 8.00 7.29
C CYS A 51 12.89 6.91 6.46
N GLU A 52 12.15 6.26 5.54
CA GLU A 52 12.72 5.26 4.64
C GLU A 52 13.71 5.87 3.62
N ASP A 53 13.44 7.10 3.14
CA ASP A 53 14.38 7.85 2.30
C ASP A 53 15.67 8.23 3.04
N ALA A 54 15.56 8.52 4.34
CA ALA A 54 16.71 8.73 5.23
C ALA A 54 17.44 7.43 5.58
N GLN A 55 16.88 6.25 5.24
CA GLN A 55 17.38 4.94 5.68
C GLN A 55 17.49 4.84 7.20
N THR A 56 16.46 5.32 7.89
CA THR A 56 16.34 5.29 9.36
C THR A 56 15.10 4.49 9.77
N TYR A 57 15.10 3.91 10.97
CA TYR A 57 13.91 3.28 11.54
C TYR A 57 12.86 4.36 11.83
N PRO A 58 11.67 4.30 11.21
CA PRO A 58 10.64 5.32 11.41
C PRO A 58 10.17 5.31 12.86
N ILE A 59 10.27 6.47 13.52
CA ILE A 59 9.68 6.76 14.82
C ILE A 59 8.73 7.92 14.60
N LEU A 60 7.43 7.64 14.70
CA LEU A 60 6.38 8.62 14.45
C LEU A 60 5.55 8.85 15.72
N ASP A 61 5.43 10.10 16.12
CA ASP A 61 4.49 10.54 17.15
C ASP A 61 3.27 11.18 16.50
N ILE A 62 2.10 10.61 16.75
CA ILE A 62 0.81 11.03 16.19
C ILE A 62 -0.05 11.49 17.35
N GLU A 63 -0.36 12.78 17.40
CA GLU A 63 -1.20 13.39 18.43
C GLU A 63 -2.45 13.98 17.80
N ILE A 64 -3.62 13.64 18.35
CA ILE A 64 -4.90 14.20 17.94
C ILE A 64 -5.56 14.80 19.18
N LYS A 65 -5.83 16.12 19.14
CA LYS A 65 -6.45 16.86 20.25
C LYS A 65 -7.74 17.51 19.82
N ASN A 66 -8.74 17.42 20.66
CA ASN A 66 -10.00 18.11 20.55
C ASN A 66 -9.85 19.52 21.14
N VAL A 67 -10.05 20.54 20.31
CA VAL A 67 -9.82 21.96 20.68
C VAL A 67 -11.10 22.80 20.60
N GLY A 68 -12.24 22.19 20.30
CA GLY A 68 -13.55 22.83 20.24
C GLY A 68 -14.64 21.84 19.81
N PRO A 69 -15.92 22.26 19.74
CA PRO A 69 -17.06 21.34 19.57
C PRO A 69 -16.93 20.36 18.38
N ASP A 70 -16.47 20.88 17.23
CA ASP A 70 -16.22 20.10 16.02
C ASP A 70 -14.82 20.36 15.46
N THR A 71 -13.88 20.85 16.29
CA THR A 71 -12.56 21.29 15.82
C THR A 71 -11.47 20.51 16.52
N ILE A 72 -10.59 19.92 15.73
CA ILE A 72 -9.48 19.13 16.22
C ILE A 72 -8.16 19.63 15.64
N THR A 73 -7.08 19.25 16.30
CA THR A 73 -5.72 19.42 15.83
C THR A 73 -5.12 18.04 15.62
N VAL A 74 -4.57 17.80 14.43
CA VAL A 74 -3.80 16.59 14.11
C VAL A 74 -2.34 16.98 13.94
N THR A 75 -1.48 16.41 14.77
CA THR A 75 -0.04 16.62 14.78
C THR A 75 0.65 15.30 14.47
N VAL A 76 1.54 15.28 13.48
CA VAL A 76 2.41 14.13 13.21
C VAL A 76 3.85 14.62 13.21
N SER A 77 4.69 13.98 14.02
CA SER A 77 6.13 14.22 14.12
C SER A 77 6.89 12.98 13.67
N ASP A 78 7.93 13.17 12.87
CA ASP A 78 8.83 12.11 12.42
C ASP A 78 10.31 12.42 12.67
N ASN A 79 11.12 11.38 12.59
CA ASN A 79 12.58 11.40 12.62
C ASN A 79 13.21 11.28 11.21
N GLY A 80 12.50 11.73 10.17
CA GLY A 80 12.90 11.55 8.77
C GLY A 80 13.99 12.51 8.28
N THR A 81 14.05 12.75 6.97
CA THR A 81 15.05 13.64 6.35
C THR A 81 14.90 15.11 6.76
N GLY A 82 13.71 15.49 7.22
CA GLY A 82 13.25 16.87 7.21
C GLY A 82 13.02 17.39 5.78
N VAL A 83 12.56 18.63 5.68
CA VAL A 83 12.38 19.36 4.41
C VAL A 83 13.30 20.59 4.42
N PRO A 84 14.08 20.83 3.34
CA PRO A 84 14.94 22.01 3.23
C PRO A 84 14.13 23.31 3.39
N PRO A 85 14.61 24.31 4.16
CA PRO A 85 13.87 25.53 4.46
C PRO A 85 13.25 26.20 3.22
N GLU A 86 14.03 26.34 2.15
CA GLU A 86 13.61 26.93 0.87
C GLU A 86 12.45 26.19 0.19
N GLN A 87 12.29 24.90 0.48
CA GLN A 87 11.28 24.04 -0.13
C GLN A 87 10.04 23.85 0.74
N VAL A 88 10.08 24.20 2.03
CA VAL A 88 8.95 24.02 2.96
C VAL A 88 7.69 24.72 2.45
N PRO A 89 7.70 26.01 2.06
CA PRO A 89 6.49 26.66 1.60
C PRO A 89 5.91 26.02 0.33
N LEU A 90 6.76 25.62 -0.61
CA LEU A 90 6.31 24.99 -1.85
C LEU A 90 5.76 23.58 -1.62
N ALA A 91 6.41 22.79 -0.76
CA ALA A 91 6.01 21.42 -0.45
C ALA A 91 4.63 21.33 0.20
N PHE A 92 4.28 22.29 1.06
CA PHE A 92 3.04 22.27 1.83
C PHE A 92 1.97 23.23 1.30
N GLY A 93 2.34 24.28 0.57
CA GLY A 93 1.41 25.32 0.11
C GLY A 93 1.19 25.41 -1.39
N ARG A 94 1.71 24.47 -2.20
CA ARG A 94 1.44 24.39 -3.64
C ARG A 94 0.89 23.01 -4.02
N VAL A 95 -0.32 22.99 -4.57
CA VAL A 95 -0.96 21.76 -5.06
C VAL A 95 -0.24 21.25 -6.30
N LEU A 96 -0.05 19.93 -6.39
CA LEU A 96 0.74 19.24 -7.43
C LEU A 96 2.22 19.66 -7.44
N TYR A 97 2.77 19.93 -6.26
CA TYR A 97 4.20 20.11 -6.06
C TYR A 97 4.76 18.95 -5.23
N GLY A 98 5.91 18.42 -5.62
CA GLY A 98 6.55 17.34 -4.88
C GLY A 98 7.72 16.70 -5.60
N SER A 99 8.48 15.91 -4.85
CA SER A 99 9.65 15.16 -5.34
C SER A 99 9.28 13.78 -5.93
N LYS A 100 8.00 13.38 -5.87
CA LYS A 100 7.53 12.00 -6.14
C LYS A 100 7.15 11.74 -7.61
N TYR A 101 7.75 12.44 -8.57
CA TYR A 101 7.43 12.31 -10.01
C TYR A 101 8.31 11.30 -10.77
N SER A 102 9.37 10.78 -10.15
CA SER A 102 10.19 9.73 -10.73
C SER A 102 9.47 8.38 -10.72
N GLN A 103 9.80 7.50 -11.68
CA GLN A 103 9.30 6.12 -11.72
C GLN A 103 9.97 5.28 -10.64
N GLN A 104 9.44 5.41 -9.43
CA GLN A 104 9.87 4.69 -8.23
C GLN A 104 8.66 4.41 -7.34
N GLN A 105 8.66 3.30 -6.62
CA GLN A 105 7.61 3.02 -5.64
C GLN A 105 7.63 4.07 -4.52
N LYS A 106 6.46 4.66 -4.24
CA LYS A 106 6.18 5.51 -3.09
C LYS A 106 4.75 5.28 -2.59
N ARG A 107 4.50 5.60 -1.32
CA ARG A 107 3.13 5.64 -0.76
C ARG A 107 2.34 6.82 -1.35
N GLY A 108 2.98 7.99 -1.42
CA GLY A 108 2.45 9.20 -2.06
C GLY A 108 2.61 9.22 -3.59
N THR A 109 1.57 9.61 -4.35
CA THR A 109 1.60 9.53 -5.82
C THR A 109 1.50 10.86 -6.59
N PHE A 110 1.07 11.98 -5.98
CA PHE A 110 0.76 13.20 -6.76
C PHE A 110 1.09 14.56 -6.12
N GLY A 111 1.80 14.61 -4.97
CA GLY A 111 2.04 15.89 -4.30
C GLY A 111 0.73 16.66 -3.98
N LEU A 112 -0.33 15.89 -3.71
CA LEU A 112 -1.70 16.39 -3.50
C LEU A 112 -2.15 16.17 -2.06
N GLY A 113 -1.81 15.03 -1.46
CA GLY A 113 -2.38 14.53 -0.22
C GLY A 113 -2.33 15.51 0.96
N VAL A 114 -1.11 15.87 1.40
CA VAL A 114 -0.94 16.77 2.55
C VAL A 114 -1.49 18.16 2.27
N THR A 115 -1.32 18.69 1.05
CA THR A 115 -1.85 20.00 0.66
C THR A 115 -3.38 20.00 0.71
N MET A 116 -4.04 18.88 0.41
CA MET A 116 -5.49 18.76 0.56
C MET A 116 -5.94 18.75 2.02
N ALA A 117 -5.18 18.12 2.91
CA ALA A 117 -5.43 18.19 4.35
C ALA A 117 -5.28 19.64 4.86
N ILE A 118 -4.25 20.34 4.40
CA ILE A 118 -4.01 21.76 4.73
C ILE A 118 -5.14 22.64 4.21
N LEU A 119 -5.52 22.50 2.93
CA LEU A 119 -6.63 23.24 2.35
C LEU A 119 -7.93 23.00 3.12
N TYR A 120 -8.25 21.73 3.43
CA TYR A 120 -9.43 21.41 4.21
C TYR A 120 -9.40 22.05 5.60
N GLY A 121 -8.26 21.99 6.29
CA GLY A 121 -8.06 22.63 7.59
C GLY A 121 -8.25 24.14 7.55
N GLN A 122 -7.56 24.81 6.62
CA GLN A 122 -7.67 26.25 6.39
C GLN A 122 -9.10 26.67 6.09
N ILE A 123 -9.81 25.97 5.19
CA ILE A 123 -11.18 26.35 4.82
C ILE A 123 -12.16 26.15 5.97
N THR A 124 -11.96 25.12 6.79
CA THR A 124 -12.91 24.79 7.86
C THR A 124 -12.68 25.57 9.15
N THR A 125 -11.45 26.01 9.40
CA THR A 125 -11.03 26.62 10.67
C THR A 125 -10.33 27.97 10.54
N ASP A 126 -10.08 28.43 9.32
CA ASP A 126 -9.33 29.66 9.00
C ASP A 126 -7.98 29.73 9.74
N SER A 127 -7.33 28.57 9.89
CA SER A 127 -6.07 28.43 10.63
C SER A 127 -4.94 27.98 9.69
N PRO A 128 -3.72 28.51 9.87
CA PRO A 128 -2.58 28.08 9.06
C PRO A 128 -2.15 26.67 9.45
N VAL A 129 -1.45 25.98 8.54
CA VAL A 129 -0.66 24.80 8.92
C VAL A 129 0.58 25.26 9.66
N ILE A 130 0.92 24.56 10.75
CA ILE A 130 2.16 24.79 11.49
C ILE A 130 3.14 23.68 11.13
N ILE A 131 4.33 24.06 10.67
CA ILE A 131 5.37 23.11 10.25
C ILE A 131 6.65 23.42 11.00
N HIS A 132 7.22 22.44 11.67
CA HIS A 132 8.53 22.53 12.29
C HIS A 132 9.45 21.49 11.64
N SER A 133 10.44 21.93 10.87
CA SER A 133 11.28 21.05 10.06
C SER A 133 12.76 21.30 10.34
N LYS A 134 13.53 20.23 10.49
CA LYS A 134 14.99 20.26 10.56
C LYS A 134 15.58 19.21 9.63
N THR A 135 16.40 19.65 8.68
CA THR A 135 17.32 18.78 7.95
C THR A 135 18.65 18.65 8.69
N TYR A 136 19.46 17.66 8.34
CA TYR A 136 20.80 17.45 8.92
C TYR A 136 21.71 18.69 8.87
N LYS A 137 21.49 19.59 7.90
CA LYS A 137 22.32 20.79 7.67
C LYS A 137 21.73 22.08 8.23
N SER A 138 20.52 22.05 8.80
CA SER A 138 19.80 23.24 9.26
C SER A 138 19.58 23.22 10.77
N LYS A 139 19.36 24.39 11.39
CA LYS A 139 19.10 24.52 12.83
C LYS A 139 17.66 24.20 13.26
N GLY A 140 16.75 24.06 12.29
CA GLY A 140 15.32 23.89 12.51
C GLY A 140 14.57 25.20 12.26
N HIS A 141 13.45 25.13 11.56
CA HIS A 141 12.62 26.30 11.25
C HIS A 141 11.16 26.00 11.51
N LEU A 142 10.45 26.97 12.10
CA LEU A 142 9.02 26.93 12.36
C LEU A 142 8.30 27.85 11.37
N TYR A 143 7.29 27.32 10.71
CA TYR A 143 6.49 28.02 9.70
C TYR A 143 5.01 28.00 10.07
N LYS A 144 4.32 29.10 9.77
CA LYS A 144 2.85 29.15 9.65
C LYS A 144 2.49 29.52 8.22
N ILE A 145 1.78 28.62 7.54
CA ILE A 145 1.55 28.71 6.10
C ILE A 145 0.06 28.60 5.79
N PHE A 146 -0.41 29.51 4.94
CA PHE A 146 -1.70 29.44 4.26
C PHE A 146 -1.49 29.09 2.78
N VAL A 147 -2.55 28.62 2.13
CA VAL A 147 -2.60 28.39 0.67
C VAL A 147 -3.45 29.48 0.03
N ASP A 148 -2.87 30.21 -0.92
CA ASP A 148 -3.63 31.06 -1.83
C ASP A 148 -4.36 30.15 -2.85
N VAL A 149 -5.64 29.89 -2.59
CA VAL A 149 -6.47 29.00 -3.40
C VAL A 149 -6.61 29.53 -4.84
N LYS A 150 -6.66 30.85 -5.04
CA LYS A 150 -6.85 31.45 -6.36
C LYS A 150 -5.61 31.31 -7.23
N ASN A 151 -4.42 31.52 -6.65
CA ASN A 151 -3.16 31.51 -7.41
C ASN A 151 -2.35 30.21 -7.26
N ASN A 152 -2.79 29.26 -6.43
CA ASN A 152 -2.09 28.01 -6.11
C ASN A 152 -0.63 28.27 -5.66
N ARG A 153 -0.45 29.13 -4.67
CA ARG A 153 0.86 29.49 -4.09
C ARG A 153 0.80 29.52 -2.56
N PRO A 154 1.93 29.24 -1.88
CA PRO A 154 2.00 29.42 -0.44
C PRO A 154 1.93 30.90 -0.05
N LEU A 155 1.31 31.16 1.09
CA LEU A 155 1.35 32.43 1.81
C LEU A 155 1.99 32.16 3.18
N VAL A 156 3.24 32.57 3.35
CA VAL A 156 3.96 32.41 4.62
C VAL A 156 3.56 33.56 5.52
N GLU A 157 2.84 33.26 6.60
CA GLU A 157 2.45 34.25 7.62
C GLU A 157 3.57 34.44 8.64
N TYR A 158 4.27 33.36 8.97
CA TYR A 158 5.31 33.35 9.99
C TYR A 158 6.43 32.40 9.61
N GLU A 159 7.67 32.84 9.82
CA GLU A 159 8.88 32.03 9.70
C GLU A 159 9.88 32.47 10.77
N GLU A 160 10.35 31.51 11.58
CA GLU A 160 11.43 31.74 12.53
C GLU A 160 12.41 30.55 12.55
N GLU A 161 13.68 30.81 12.87
CA GLU A 161 14.60 29.75 13.26
C GLU A 161 14.18 29.24 14.65
N HIS A 162 13.85 27.96 14.74
CA HIS A 162 13.38 27.33 15.97
C HIS A 162 14.10 25.99 16.16
N HIS A 163 14.84 25.87 17.25
CA HIS A 163 15.65 24.68 17.49
C HIS A 163 14.79 23.41 17.54
N ARG A 164 15.26 22.35 16.89
CA ARG A 164 14.73 21.00 17.00
C ARG A 164 15.90 20.08 17.35
N ASP A 165 15.74 19.20 18.32
CA ASP A 165 16.81 18.28 18.72
C ASP A 165 17.12 17.29 17.58
N GLU A 166 16.09 16.62 17.09
CA GLU A 166 16.21 15.57 16.08
C GLU A 166 15.95 16.06 14.66
N THR A 167 16.52 15.37 13.66
CA THR A 167 16.20 15.60 12.25
C THR A 167 14.79 15.08 11.97
N GLY A 168 14.02 15.78 11.14
CA GLY A 168 12.67 15.35 10.77
C GLY A 168 11.71 16.52 10.63
N THR A 169 10.42 16.19 10.56
CA THR A 169 9.34 17.16 10.36
C THR A 169 8.21 16.93 11.36
N THR A 170 7.68 18.00 11.93
CA THR A 170 6.38 17.99 12.61
C THR A 170 5.42 18.85 11.83
N VAL A 171 4.25 18.30 11.52
CA VAL A 171 3.18 19.00 10.81
C VAL A 171 1.94 18.98 11.68
N THR A 172 1.38 20.16 11.95
CA THR A 172 0.17 20.35 12.75
C THR A 172 -0.90 21.00 11.90
N ILE A 173 -2.03 20.32 11.73
CA ILE A 173 -3.18 20.81 10.97
C ILE A 173 -4.38 20.91 11.90
N LYS A 174 -4.97 22.09 11.98
CA LYS A 174 -6.26 22.31 12.64
C LYS A 174 -7.38 22.17 11.61
N LEU A 175 -8.38 21.34 11.88
CA LEU A 175 -9.50 21.09 10.96
C LEU A 175 -10.80 20.83 11.71
N LYS A 176 -11.95 21.01 11.02
CA LYS A 176 -13.23 20.52 11.53
C LYS A 176 -13.39 19.03 11.26
N GLY A 177 -13.73 18.23 12.26
CA GLY A 177 -13.70 16.77 12.15
C GLY A 177 -14.49 16.05 13.23
N ASP A 178 -15.00 14.86 12.90
CA ASP A 178 -15.65 13.96 13.87
C ASP A 178 -14.63 12.90 14.33
N LEU A 179 -13.95 13.21 15.44
CA LEU A 179 -12.93 12.34 16.02
C LEU A 179 -13.51 11.01 16.52
N LYS A 180 -14.63 11.06 17.25
CA LYS A 180 -15.26 9.86 17.85
C LYS A 180 -15.58 8.81 16.80
N ARG A 181 -16.11 9.20 15.64
CA ARG A 181 -16.42 8.25 14.55
C ARG A 181 -15.19 7.81 13.75
N SER A 182 -14.12 8.59 13.75
CA SER A 182 -12.90 8.29 12.97
C SER A 182 -11.87 7.50 13.77
N GLN A 183 -11.92 7.56 15.10
CA GLN A 183 -10.96 6.97 16.03
C GLN A 183 -10.67 5.49 15.74
N GLU A 184 -11.69 4.65 15.67
CA GLU A 184 -11.51 3.21 15.44
C GLU A 184 -10.83 2.94 14.08
N ARG A 185 -11.17 3.71 13.06
CA ARG A 185 -10.56 3.62 11.72
C ARG A 185 -9.11 4.10 11.69
N ILE A 186 -8.78 5.12 12.48
CA ILE A 186 -7.41 5.61 12.63
C ILE A 186 -6.56 4.54 13.32
N ILE A 187 -7.04 3.97 14.42
CA ILE A 187 -6.36 2.89 15.14
C ILE A 187 -6.17 1.68 14.23
N GLU A 188 -7.21 1.26 13.51
CA GLU A 188 -7.14 0.16 12.53
C GLU A 188 -6.10 0.44 11.44
N TYR A 189 -6.09 1.66 10.90
CA TYR A 189 -5.11 2.06 9.88
C TYR A 189 -3.68 2.00 10.40
N LEU A 190 -3.41 2.56 11.58
CA LEU A 190 -2.07 2.54 12.17
C LEU A 190 -1.64 1.11 12.50
N ARG A 191 -2.52 0.30 13.10
CA ARG A 191 -2.30 -1.13 13.36
C ARG A 191 -1.92 -1.86 12.06
N LEU A 192 -2.69 -1.70 10.99
CA LEU A 192 -2.36 -2.31 9.69
C LEU A 192 -1.11 -1.71 9.03
N SER A 193 -0.80 -0.44 9.27
CA SER A 193 0.41 0.21 8.75
C SER A 193 1.67 -0.42 9.36
N THR A 194 1.60 -0.94 10.59
CA THR A 194 2.68 -1.74 11.17
C THR A 194 2.82 -3.13 10.54
N VAL A 195 1.79 -3.65 9.88
CA VAL A 195 1.89 -4.90 9.10
C VAL A 195 2.64 -4.65 7.79
N SER A 196 2.37 -3.53 7.13
CA SER A 196 3.02 -3.18 5.87
C SER A 196 4.38 -2.49 6.04
N THR A 197 4.65 -1.95 7.22
CA THR A 197 5.92 -1.31 7.59
C THR A 197 6.38 -1.84 8.96
N PRO A 198 6.85 -3.11 9.05
CA PRO A 198 7.12 -3.79 10.33
C PRO A 198 8.18 -3.13 11.20
N HIS A 199 9.11 -2.40 10.57
CA HIS A 199 10.23 -1.73 11.21
C HIS A 199 9.89 -0.31 11.72
N ALA A 200 8.65 0.15 11.55
CA ALA A 200 8.19 1.45 12.07
C ALA A 200 7.64 1.32 13.49
N LYS A 201 7.93 2.30 14.34
CA LYS A 201 7.34 2.50 15.67
C LYS A 201 6.42 3.72 15.62
N LEU A 202 5.17 3.55 16.03
CA LEU A 202 4.12 4.56 15.97
C LEU A 202 3.54 4.76 17.37
N THR A 203 3.57 5.99 17.87
CA THR A 203 2.95 6.40 19.14
C THR A 203 1.69 7.19 18.81
N LEU A 204 0.50 6.69 19.16
CA LEU A 204 -0.76 7.43 19.00
C LEU A 204 -1.22 7.98 20.35
N ARG A 205 -1.49 9.29 20.40
CA ARG A 205 -2.12 9.98 21.52
C ARG A 205 -3.41 10.67 21.09
N ILE A 206 -4.52 10.40 21.78
CA ILE A 206 -5.82 11.06 21.54
C ILE A 206 -6.33 11.64 22.87
N ASP A 207 -6.53 12.96 22.90
CA ASP A 207 -7.14 13.72 24.02
C ASP A 207 -6.55 13.41 25.42
N GLU A 208 -5.29 12.98 25.50
CA GLU A 208 -4.61 12.49 26.72
C GLU A 208 -5.24 11.22 27.35
N GLU A 209 -6.40 10.77 26.86
CA GLU A 209 -7.11 9.58 27.35
C GLU A 209 -6.57 8.27 26.74
N ILE A 210 -6.18 8.32 25.46
CA ILE A 210 -5.73 7.14 24.73
C ILE A 210 -4.27 7.32 24.37
N GLN A 211 -3.44 6.39 24.83
CA GLN A 211 -2.06 6.24 24.39
C GLN A 211 -1.84 4.81 23.91
N LEU A 212 -1.42 4.65 22.65
CA LEU A 212 -1.14 3.36 22.04
C LEU A 212 0.23 3.38 21.36
N ASP A 213 1.10 2.46 21.77
CA ASP A 213 2.37 2.21 21.12
C ASP A 213 2.22 1.00 20.19
N LEU A 214 2.52 1.20 18.90
CA LEU A 214 2.32 0.21 17.84
C LEU A 214 3.62 0.02 17.06
N GLY A 215 3.90 -1.20 16.62
CA GLY A 215 4.98 -1.47 15.68
C GLY A 215 6.30 -1.86 16.34
N GLY A 216 7.39 -1.73 15.60
CA GLY A 216 8.70 -2.27 16.00
C GLY A 216 8.74 -3.79 15.97
N TRP A 217 8.08 -4.41 14.99
CA TRP A 217 8.02 -5.86 14.80
C TRP A 217 9.24 -6.44 14.09
N SER A 218 10.10 -5.57 13.55
CA SER A 218 11.27 -5.93 12.77
C SER A 218 12.40 -4.94 12.97
N ASP A 219 13.62 -5.48 13.01
CA ASP A 219 14.87 -4.73 13.00
C ASP A 219 15.53 -4.77 11.61
N THR A 220 14.75 -5.00 10.55
CA THR A 220 15.23 -5.02 9.16
C THR A 220 14.70 -3.81 8.39
N LEU A 221 15.62 -2.94 7.95
CA LEU A 221 15.26 -1.86 7.02
C LEU A 221 15.09 -2.36 5.59
N PRO A 222 14.13 -1.81 4.84
CA PRO A 222 13.92 -2.15 3.44
C PRO A 222 15.05 -1.57 2.57
N SER A 223 15.43 -2.30 1.52
CA SER A 223 16.42 -1.83 0.56
C SER A 223 16.03 -0.47 -0.05
N PRO A 224 16.98 0.47 -0.22
CA PRO A 224 16.71 1.77 -0.82
C PRO A 224 16.14 1.62 -2.23
N ILE A 225 15.04 2.33 -2.49
CA ILE A 225 14.41 2.38 -3.80
C ILE A 225 15.22 3.30 -4.72
N ARG A 226 15.55 2.84 -5.92
CA ARG A 226 16.27 3.65 -6.91
C ARG A 226 15.32 4.15 -8.00
N PRO A 227 15.42 5.43 -8.41
CA PRO A 227 14.69 5.93 -9.56
C PRO A 227 15.08 5.13 -10.80
N SER A 228 14.08 4.82 -11.62
CA SER A 228 14.30 4.11 -12.88
C SER A 228 13.78 4.94 -14.06
N LYS A 229 14.36 4.73 -15.25
CA LYS A 229 13.86 5.34 -16.49
C LYS A 229 12.46 4.82 -16.80
N PRO A 230 11.62 5.49 -17.58
CA PRO A 230 10.35 4.90 -18.00
C PRO A 230 10.59 3.67 -18.91
N HIS A 231 9.72 2.67 -18.79
CA HIS A 231 9.68 1.56 -19.73
C HIS A 231 8.97 2.02 -21.03
N PRO A 232 9.39 1.57 -22.23
CA PRO A 232 8.74 1.94 -23.50
C PRO A 232 7.22 1.81 -23.48
N ARG A 233 6.71 0.69 -22.93
CA ARG A 233 5.26 0.43 -22.85
C ARG A 233 4.50 1.34 -21.87
N SER A 234 5.20 2.01 -20.96
CA SER A 234 4.60 2.90 -19.95
C SER A 234 4.42 4.34 -20.40
N VAL A 235 5.01 4.70 -21.53
CA VAL A 235 5.04 6.09 -21.99
C VAL A 235 3.77 6.45 -22.74
N ASP A 236 3.24 7.63 -22.44
CA ASP A 236 2.19 8.31 -23.20
C ASP A 236 2.77 9.42 -24.07
N MET A 237 1.92 10.04 -24.89
CA MET A 237 2.32 11.11 -25.80
C MET A 237 2.96 12.29 -25.09
N GLU A 238 2.50 12.62 -23.88
CA GLU A 238 2.96 13.80 -23.17
C GLU A 238 4.31 13.54 -22.49
N VAL A 239 4.46 12.37 -21.87
CA VAL A 239 5.76 11.90 -21.36
C VAL A 239 6.76 11.81 -22.51
N LEU A 240 6.36 11.29 -23.67
CA LEU A 240 7.24 11.21 -24.83
C LEU A 240 7.69 12.61 -25.28
N ARG A 241 6.76 13.57 -25.42
CA ARG A 241 7.11 14.96 -25.76
C ARG A 241 8.10 15.59 -24.78
N ARG A 242 7.88 15.40 -23.48
CA ARG A 242 8.79 15.88 -22.43
C ARG A 242 10.18 15.24 -22.56
N LEU A 243 10.24 13.94 -22.85
CA LEU A 243 11.51 13.25 -23.08
C LEU A 243 12.22 13.79 -24.33
N VAL A 244 11.49 14.07 -25.41
CA VAL A 244 12.03 14.68 -26.64
C VAL A 244 12.60 16.08 -26.36
N GLN A 245 11.84 16.94 -25.67
CA GLN A 245 12.28 18.30 -25.29
C GLN A 245 13.55 18.29 -24.43
N ASN A 246 13.71 17.29 -23.57
CA ASN A 246 14.92 17.15 -22.75
C ASN A 246 16.13 16.60 -23.54
N ASN A 247 15.93 16.11 -24.77
CA ASN A 247 16.93 15.41 -25.57
C ASN A 247 16.96 15.88 -27.03
N GLU A 248 16.66 17.16 -27.28
CA GLU A 248 16.45 17.71 -28.64
C GLU A 248 17.58 17.41 -29.63
N LYS A 249 18.83 17.36 -29.17
CA LYS A 249 20.01 17.20 -30.03
C LYS A 249 20.43 15.75 -30.26
N ARG A 250 19.74 14.77 -29.69
CA ARG A 250 20.12 13.34 -29.79
C ARG A 250 19.57 12.73 -31.08
N SER A 251 20.30 11.76 -31.61
CA SER A 251 19.77 10.88 -32.66
C SER A 251 18.66 9.99 -32.07
N LEU A 252 17.76 9.52 -32.93
CA LEU A 252 16.64 8.69 -32.51
C LEU A 252 17.10 7.40 -31.82
N ASP A 253 18.19 6.79 -32.30
CA ASP A 253 18.77 5.59 -31.69
C ASP A 253 19.33 5.87 -30.28
N ASP A 254 20.12 6.93 -30.12
CA ASP A 254 20.71 7.31 -28.83
C ASP A 254 19.61 7.73 -27.84
N PHE A 255 18.59 8.46 -28.31
CA PHE A 255 17.43 8.82 -27.51
C PHE A 255 16.69 7.61 -26.95
N LEU A 256 16.42 6.60 -27.79
CA LEU A 256 15.75 5.37 -27.36
C LEU A 256 16.58 4.60 -26.33
N CYS A 257 17.89 4.48 -26.54
CA CYS A 257 18.79 3.80 -25.59
C CYS A 257 18.98 4.57 -24.27
N SER A 258 19.04 5.90 -24.35
CA SER A 258 19.35 6.75 -23.21
C SER A 258 18.12 7.12 -22.38
N SER A 259 16.93 7.17 -22.98
CA SER A 259 15.71 7.65 -22.29
C SER A 259 14.84 6.55 -21.70
N PHE A 260 14.97 5.31 -22.18
CA PHE A 260 14.10 4.19 -21.78
C PHE A 260 14.87 3.06 -21.10
N GLN A 261 14.15 2.27 -20.30
CA GLN A 261 14.66 0.98 -19.84
C GLN A 261 14.60 -0.06 -20.95
N LYS A 262 15.45 -1.10 -20.85
CA LYS A 262 15.41 -2.30 -21.70
C LYS A 262 15.53 -2.05 -23.21
N ILE A 263 16.01 -0.87 -23.60
CA ILE A 263 16.43 -0.58 -24.96
C ILE A 263 17.97 -0.49 -24.97
N GLY A 264 18.60 -1.51 -25.55
CA GLY A 264 20.00 -1.45 -25.95
C GLY A 264 20.15 -1.25 -27.46
N PRO A 265 21.39 -1.10 -27.98
CA PRO A 265 21.63 -0.82 -29.39
C PRO A 265 20.98 -1.82 -30.35
N LYS A 266 21.02 -3.12 -30.01
CA LYS A 266 20.39 -4.19 -30.79
C LYS A 266 18.86 -4.07 -30.82
N THR A 267 18.26 -3.79 -29.67
CA THR A 267 16.80 -3.64 -29.52
C THR A 267 16.31 -2.39 -30.24
N SER A 268 17.02 -1.28 -30.09
CA SER A 268 16.74 -0.01 -30.78
C SER A 268 16.78 -0.20 -32.30
N THR A 269 17.86 -0.77 -32.83
CA THR A 269 17.98 -1.07 -34.27
C THR A 269 16.83 -1.94 -34.78
N ARG A 270 16.45 -2.98 -34.02
CA ARG A 270 15.34 -3.88 -34.39
C ARG A 270 13.98 -3.17 -34.36
N PHE A 271 13.75 -2.30 -33.37
CA PHE A 271 12.54 -1.51 -33.25
C PHE A 271 12.42 -0.44 -34.34
N LEU A 272 13.51 0.26 -34.64
CA LEU A 272 13.55 1.27 -35.70
C LEU A 272 13.34 0.66 -37.09
N ARG A 273 13.88 -0.52 -37.35
CA ARG A 273 13.58 -1.30 -38.57
C ARG A 273 12.11 -1.69 -38.66
N PHE A 274 11.49 -2.08 -37.55
CA PHE A 274 10.05 -2.39 -37.49
C PHE A 274 9.19 -1.16 -37.85
N MET A 275 9.63 0.04 -37.46
CA MET A 275 8.94 1.30 -37.76
C MET A 275 9.33 1.94 -39.10
N ASN A 276 10.35 1.40 -39.78
CA ASN A 276 10.97 2.01 -40.96
C ASN A 276 11.43 3.47 -40.72
N LEU A 277 11.96 3.77 -39.53
CA LEU A 277 12.48 5.09 -39.16
C LEU A 277 14.01 5.13 -39.28
N ASN A 278 14.54 6.29 -39.69
CA ASN A 278 15.98 6.51 -39.80
C ASN A 278 16.60 6.65 -38.38
N PRO A 279 17.55 5.77 -37.99
CA PRO A 279 18.20 5.83 -36.67
C PRO A 279 18.96 7.13 -36.40
N ASN A 280 19.45 7.79 -37.45
CA ASN A 280 20.27 9.00 -37.36
C ASN A 280 19.44 10.30 -37.43
N CYS A 281 18.12 10.21 -37.60
CA CYS A 281 17.25 11.38 -37.54
C CYS A 281 17.31 11.99 -36.14
N ILE A 282 17.30 13.32 -36.07
CA ILE A 282 17.30 14.05 -34.81
C ILE A 282 15.88 14.00 -34.23
N VAL A 283 15.77 13.67 -32.94
CA VAL A 283 14.47 13.41 -32.31
C VAL A 283 13.56 14.64 -32.33
N SER A 284 14.11 15.85 -32.28
CA SER A 284 13.36 17.11 -32.36
C SER A 284 12.75 17.37 -33.74
N GLU A 285 13.23 16.71 -34.80
CA GLU A 285 12.73 16.88 -36.16
C GLU A 285 11.47 16.03 -36.43
N LEU A 286 11.14 15.09 -35.53
CA LEU A 286 9.96 14.26 -35.67
C LEU A 286 8.69 15.11 -35.66
N ASN A 287 7.86 14.91 -36.67
CA ASN A 287 6.58 15.59 -36.75
C ASN A 287 5.56 15.00 -35.74
N ARG A 288 4.41 15.67 -35.57
CA ARG A 288 3.39 15.23 -34.59
C ARG A 288 2.83 13.84 -34.87
N ASP A 289 2.71 13.47 -36.14
CA ASP A 289 2.14 12.19 -36.56
C ASP A 289 3.15 11.06 -36.36
N GLU A 290 4.41 11.27 -36.71
CA GLU A 290 5.55 10.37 -36.45
C GLU A 290 5.71 10.12 -34.95
N LEU A 291 5.61 11.17 -34.14
CA LEU A 291 5.67 11.03 -32.68
C LEU A 291 4.48 10.21 -32.14
N SER A 292 3.29 10.37 -32.73
CA SER A 292 2.11 9.58 -32.39
C SER A 292 2.26 8.10 -32.80
N GLN A 293 2.84 7.86 -33.97
CA GLN A 293 3.14 6.50 -34.42
C GLN A 293 4.19 5.85 -33.53
N LEU A 294 5.25 6.58 -33.16
CA LEU A 294 6.28 6.13 -32.23
C LEU A 294 5.68 5.74 -30.88
N ALA A 295 4.84 6.59 -30.28
CA ALA A 295 4.21 6.30 -28.98
C ALA A 295 3.33 5.03 -29.02
N ASN A 296 2.55 4.86 -30.09
CA ASN A 296 1.71 3.67 -30.27
C ASN A 296 2.56 2.40 -30.46
N ALA A 297 3.65 2.51 -31.22
CA ALA A 297 4.56 1.41 -31.46
C ALA A 297 5.32 0.98 -30.20
N LEU A 298 5.78 1.93 -29.38
CA LEU A 298 6.46 1.65 -28.11
C LEU A 298 5.59 0.80 -27.16
N ARG A 299 4.26 0.94 -27.23
CA ARG A 299 3.30 0.15 -26.44
C ARG A 299 3.03 -1.24 -27.00
N LYS A 300 2.89 -1.36 -28.32
CA LYS A 300 2.49 -2.61 -28.99
C LYS A 300 3.65 -3.54 -29.31
N TYR A 301 4.89 -3.05 -29.28
CA TYR A 301 6.03 -3.85 -29.66
C TYR A 301 6.36 -4.91 -28.60
N ASP A 302 6.24 -6.18 -28.98
CA ASP A 302 6.47 -7.33 -28.10
C ASP A 302 7.95 -7.61 -27.85
N GLY A 303 8.85 -7.06 -28.67
CA GLY A 303 10.29 -7.30 -28.59
C GLY A 303 11.01 -6.59 -27.44
N PHE A 304 10.31 -5.89 -26.55
CA PHE A 304 10.88 -5.33 -25.32
C PHE A 304 10.82 -6.36 -24.18
N GLU A 305 11.91 -6.44 -23.43
CA GLU A 305 11.97 -7.21 -22.19
C GLU A 305 11.06 -6.58 -21.12
N ARG A 306 10.79 -7.32 -20.03
CA ARG A 306 10.02 -6.79 -18.90
C ARG A 306 10.79 -5.68 -18.16
N PRO A 307 10.09 -4.70 -17.57
CA PRO A 307 10.69 -3.64 -16.77
C PRO A 307 11.46 -4.17 -15.56
N ASP A 308 12.47 -3.42 -15.12
CA ASP A 308 13.27 -3.79 -13.95
C ASP A 308 12.47 -3.64 -12.64
N SER A 309 12.56 -4.63 -11.77
CA SER A 309 11.96 -4.60 -10.43
C SER A 309 12.77 -3.84 -9.38
N LYS A 310 13.96 -3.32 -9.73
CA LYS A 310 14.83 -2.57 -8.80
C LYS A 310 14.21 -1.28 -8.27
N CYS A 311 13.17 -0.77 -8.96
CA CYS A 311 12.37 0.37 -8.52
C CYS A 311 11.27 0.00 -7.52
N LEU A 312 11.18 -1.27 -7.12
CA LEU A 312 10.23 -1.82 -6.16
C LEU A 312 10.95 -2.27 -4.88
N SER A 313 10.27 -2.09 -3.75
CA SER A 313 10.63 -2.53 -2.41
C SER A 313 9.46 -3.29 -1.82
N ILE A 314 9.55 -4.61 -1.92
CA ILE A 314 8.59 -5.56 -1.34
C ILE A 314 8.69 -5.57 0.19
N ILE A 315 7.70 -6.14 0.89
CA ILE A 315 7.78 -6.30 2.35
C ILE A 315 8.70 -7.48 2.69
N GLY A 316 8.57 -8.58 1.93
CA GLY A 316 9.34 -9.79 2.12
C GLY A 316 8.61 -10.83 2.99
N LYS A 317 8.90 -12.10 2.71
CA LYS A 317 8.26 -13.26 3.35
C LYS A 317 8.34 -13.22 4.88
N ASN A 318 9.56 -13.06 5.41
CA ASN A 318 9.81 -13.15 6.85
C ASN A 318 9.18 -11.96 7.58
N GLU A 319 9.39 -10.76 7.06
CA GLU A 319 8.87 -9.53 7.65
C GLU A 319 7.34 -9.50 7.67
N LEU A 320 6.69 -9.88 6.56
CA LEU A 320 5.24 -9.91 6.48
C LEU A 320 4.63 -10.98 7.41
N LEU A 321 5.23 -12.17 7.49
CA LEU A 321 4.76 -13.23 8.40
C LEU A 321 4.95 -12.84 9.86
N ASN A 322 6.10 -12.26 10.21
CA ASN A 322 6.38 -11.81 11.58
C ASN A 322 5.42 -10.70 11.98
N ALA A 323 5.22 -9.69 11.13
CA ALA A 323 4.31 -8.60 11.44
C ALA A 323 2.87 -9.07 11.63
N ILE A 324 2.38 -9.99 10.79
CA ILE A 324 1.03 -10.55 10.96
C ILE A 324 0.93 -11.34 12.27
N LYS A 325 1.96 -12.12 12.64
CA LYS A 325 2.00 -12.88 13.90
C LYS A 325 2.08 -12.00 15.15
N SER A 326 2.75 -10.86 15.05
CA SER A 326 2.85 -9.89 16.15
C SER A 326 1.57 -9.07 16.30
N VAL A 327 0.89 -8.74 15.20
CA VAL A 327 -0.31 -7.89 15.21
C VAL A 327 -1.60 -8.70 15.46
N PHE A 328 -1.66 -9.96 15.04
CA PHE A 328 -2.84 -10.81 15.16
C PHE A 328 -2.51 -12.15 15.83
N ASN A 329 -3.44 -12.66 16.62
CA ASN A 329 -3.33 -14.00 17.20
C ASN A 329 -3.61 -15.09 16.15
N VAL A 330 -2.56 -15.52 15.46
CA VAL A 330 -2.63 -16.49 14.36
C VAL A 330 -2.06 -17.85 14.74
N LYS A 331 -2.80 -18.91 14.43
CA LYS A 331 -2.40 -20.30 14.62
C LYS A 331 -1.60 -20.81 13.44
N ILE A 332 -2.01 -20.42 12.23
CA ILE A 332 -1.39 -20.85 10.97
C ILE A 332 -1.21 -19.60 10.10
N ALA A 333 -0.03 -19.44 9.50
CA ALA A 333 0.25 -18.39 8.54
C ALA A 333 1.15 -18.92 7.41
N GLU A 334 0.70 -18.77 6.16
CA GLU A 334 1.40 -19.25 4.97
C GLU A 334 1.58 -18.14 3.94
N TYR A 335 2.79 -18.00 3.41
CA TYR A 335 3.16 -16.96 2.46
C TYR A 335 3.18 -17.47 1.02
N ALA A 336 2.79 -16.62 0.09
CA ALA A 336 3.01 -16.78 -1.34
C ALA A 336 3.40 -15.43 -1.97
N SER A 337 4.09 -15.49 -3.11
CA SER A 337 4.41 -14.32 -3.91
C SER A 337 4.30 -14.64 -5.38
N HIS A 338 3.67 -13.75 -6.13
CA HIS A 338 3.75 -13.76 -7.58
C HIS A 338 5.03 -13.02 -7.99
N GLY A 339 5.81 -13.60 -8.91
CA GLY A 339 7.02 -12.96 -9.44
C GLY A 339 6.73 -11.63 -10.14
N VAL A 340 7.78 -10.97 -10.60
CA VAL A 340 7.68 -9.66 -11.26
C VAL A 340 6.88 -9.77 -12.57
N SER A 341 5.76 -9.06 -12.61
CA SER A 341 4.89 -8.88 -13.77
C SER A 341 4.81 -7.39 -14.14
N GLU A 342 4.11 -7.07 -15.23
CA GLU A 342 3.92 -5.68 -15.66
C GLU A 342 2.46 -5.39 -16.01
N TRP A 343 2.05 -4.14 -15.83
CA TRP A 343 0.79 -3.62 -16.36
C TRP A 343 1.07 -2.29 -17.06
N GLN A 344 0.77 -2.21 -18.37
CA GLN A 344 1.11 -1.05 -19.20
C GLN A 344 2.58 -0.60 -19.03
N GLY A 345 3.54 -1.54 -18.98
CA GLY A 345 4.96 -1.25 -18.78
C GLY A 345 5.37 -0.82 -17.37
N ASN A 346 4.46 -0.78 -16.39
CA ASN A 346 4.79 -0.53 -14.99
C ASN A 346 5.02 -1.87 -14.28
N PRO A 347 6.20 -2.12 -13.69
CA PRO A 347 6.46 -3.36 -12.96
C PRO A 347 5.57 -3.44 -11.72
N PHE A 348 5.11 -4.66 -11.40
CA PHE A 348 4.42 -4.93 -10.15
C PHE A 348 4.75 -6.31 -9.59
N VAL A 349 4.62 -6.44 -8.27
CA VAL A 349 4.76 -7.68 -7.49
C VAL A 349 3.54 -7.79 -6.59
N ILE A 350 3.03 -9.02 -6.41
CA ILE A 350 1.98 -9.30 -5.43
C ILE A 350 2.52 -10.27 -4.39
N GLU A 351 2.49 -9.85 -3.13
CA GLU A 351 2.79 -10.69 -1.97
C GLU A 351 1.48 -10.97 -1.23
N ALA A 352 1.30 -12.19 -0.74
CA ALA A 352 0.12 -12.50 0.04
C ALA A 352 0.38 -13.53 1.13
N VAL A 353 -0.35 -13.40 2.23
CA VAL A 353 -0.35 -14.34 3.35
C VAL A 353 -1.77 -14.80 3.61
N VAL A 354 -1.97 -16.11 3.76
CA VAL A 354 -3.20 -16.65 4.37
C VAL A 354 -2.91 -16.93 5.83
N ALA A 355 -3.77 -16.42 6.70
CA ALA A 355 -3.67 -16.58 8.13
C ALA A 355 -4.97 -17.12 8.70
N MET A 356 -4.87 -18.00 9.69
CA MET A 356 -6.00 -18.56 10.41
C MET A 356 -5.80 -18.29 11.90
N GLY A 357 -6.78 -17.69 12.56
CA GLY A 357 -6.62 -17.17 13.92
C GLY A 357 -7.95 -16.65 14.47
N ASP A 358 -8.10 -16.65 15.80
CA ASP A 358 -9.39 -16.35 16.44
C ASP A 358 -9.78 -14.85 16.34
N ASP A 359 -8.81 -13.97 16.03
CA ASP A 359 -9.00 -12.55 15.78
C ASP A 359 -9.81 -12.25 14.50
N PHE A 360 -9.96 -13.24 13.60
CA PHE A 360 -10.63 -13.03 12.32
C PHE A 360 -12.13 -13.40 12.37
N PRO A 361 -12.99 -12.64 11.69
CA PRO A 361 -14.40 -13.01 11.55
C PRO A 361 -14.58 -14.41 10.94
N ARG A 362 -15.51 -15.20 11.49
CA ARG A 362 -15.90 -16.51 10.94
C ARG A 362 -16.83 -16.32 9.76
N SER A 363 -16.45 -16.86 8.60
CA SER A 363 -17.16 -16.66 7.33
C SER A 363 -16.83 -17.78 6.35
N ASP A 364 -17.67 -17.99 5.34
CA ASP A 364 -17.40 -18.86 4.18
C ASP A 364 -16.28 -18.32 3.29
N ILE A 365 -16.09 -17.01 3.32
CA ILE A 365 -15.10 -16.29 2.51
C ILE A 365 -14.11 -15.65 3.49
N PRO A 366 -12.80 -15.89 3.32
CA PRO A 366 -11.78 -15.26 4.15
C PRO A 366 -11.91 -13.74 4.19
N THR A 367 -11.56 -13.15 5.34
CA THR A 367 -11.47 -11.69 5.48
C THR A 367 -10.29 -11.17 4.67
N LEU A 368 -10.46 -10.11 3.88
CA LEU A 368 -9.42 -9.59 3.00
C LEU A 368 -8.83 -8.27 3.53
N TYR A 369 -7.56 -8.31 3.90
CA TYR A 369 -6.74 -7.14 4.18
C TYR A 369 -5.93 -6.78 2.93
N ARG A 370 -6.07 -5.54 2.47
CA ARG A 370 -5.49 -5.07 1.20
C ARG A 370 -4.45 -4.01 1.46
N PHE A 371 -3.32 -4.11 0.77
CA PHE A 371 -2.25 -3.13 0.83
C PHE A 371 -1.82 -2.75 -0.59
N ALA A 372 -1.53 -1.47 -0.82
CA ALA A 372 -0.95 -0.98 -2.06
C ALA A 372 0.25 -0.10 -1.75
N ASN A 373 1.44 -0.44 -2.26
CA ASN A 373 2.70 0.25 -1.96
C ASN A 373 2.88 0.50 -0.45
N ARG A 374 2.69 -0.54 0.37
CA ARG A 374 2.72 -0.48 1.84
C ARG A 374 1.66 0.41 2.52
N VAL A 375 0.63 0.87 1.80
CA VAL A 375 -0.52 1.59 2.36
C VAL A 375 -1.70 0.65 2.55
N PRO A 376 -2.25 0.49 3.77
CA PRO A 376 -3.49 -0.25 4.01
C PRO A 376 -4.72 0.42 3.35
N LEU A 377 -5.56 -0.37 2.69
CA LEU A 377 -6.78 0.11 2.02
C LEU A 377 -8.04 -0.30 2.80
N LEU A 378 -8.58 0.62 3.61
CA LEU A 378 -9.73 0.36 4.49
C LEU A 378 -11.10 0.57 3.85
N TYR A 379 -11.26 1.59 3.01
CA TYR A 379 -12.55 1.93 2.40
C TYR A 379 -12.79 1.20 1.07
N ASP A 380 -14.03 1.23 0.57
CA ASP A 380 -14.43 0.63 -0.72
C ASP A 380 -13.99 -0.84 -0.88
N SER A 381 -14.22 -1.65 0.16
CA SER A 381 -13.80 -3.06 0.21
C SER A 381 -14.75 -3.98 -0.54
N THR A 382 -16.05 -3.70 -0.59
CA THR A 382 -17.07 -4.63 -1.13
C THR A 382 -16.96 -4.85 -2.65
N ASP A 383 -16.77 -3.78 -3.41
CA ASP A 383 -16.70 -3.77 -4.89
C ASP A 383 -15.27 -3.58 -5.43
N GLY A 384 -14.28 -3.85 -4.60
CA GLY A 384 -12.87 -3.88 -5.00
C GLY A 384 -12.58 -5.04 -5.95
N VAL A 385 -11.62 -4.84 -6.87
CA VAL A 385 -11.14 -5.89 -7.80
C VAL A 385 -10.67 -7.11 -7.03
N LEU A 386 -9.80 -6.91 -6.04
CA LEU A 386 -9.25 -7.99 -5.21
C LEU A 386 -10.33 -8.76 -4.44
N THR A 387 -11.35 -8.07 -3.95
CA THR A 387 -12.48 -8.69 -3.25
C THR A 387 -13.33 -9.53 -4.19
N ARG A 388 -13.59 -9.07 -5.42
CA ARG A 388 -14.23 -9.89 -6.45
C ARG A 388 -13.38 -11.11 -6.79
N THR A 389 -12.08 -10.94 -6.96
CA THR A 389 -11.16 -12.05 -7.22
C THR A 389 -11.19 -13.10 -6.11
N LEU A 390 -11.23 -12.67 -4.85
CA LEU A 390 -11.35 -13.54 -3.68
C LEU A 390 -12.67 -14.33 -3.66
N LYS A 391 -13.80 -13.65 -3.95
CA LYS A 391 -15.13 -14.26 -4.00
C LYS A 391 -15.28 -15.30 -5.12
N ARG A 392 -14.51 -15.17 -6.21
CA ARG A 392 -14.48 -16.13 -7.33
C ARG A 392 -13.85 -17.48 -6.97
N VAL A 393 -13.05 -17.54 -5.89
CA VAL A 393 -12.38 -18.77 -5.47
C VAL A 393 -13.33 -19.65 -4.67
N ASN A 394 -13.40 -20.94 -5.02
CA ASN A 394 -14.20 -21.91 -4.28
C ASN A 394 -13.43 -22.41 -3.04
N TRP A 395 -13.65 -21.76 -1.91
CA TRP A 395 -12.97 -22.01 -0.63
C TRP A 395 -13.28 -23.36 0.01
N SER A 396 -14.46 -23.94 -0.26
CA SER A 396 -14.84 -25.27 0.22
C SER A 396 -13.87 -26.37 -0.25
N ARG A 397 -13.27 -26.21 -1.44
CA ARG A 397 -12.25 -27.14 -1.98
C ARG A 397 -10.97 -27.16 -1.16
N TYR A 398 -10.71 -26.10 -0.39
CA TYR A 398 -9.56 -25.98 0.50
C TYR A 398 -9.92 -26.28 1.96
N GLY A 399 -11.13 -26.79 2.21
CA GLY A 399 -11.60 -27.17 3.54
C GLY A 399 -11.97 -25.99 4.42
N ILE A 400 -12.11 -24.77 3.89
CA ILE A 400 -12.65 -23.62 4.61
C ILE A 400 -14.18 -23.69 4.54
N ASN A 401 -14.81 -23.80 5.70
CA ASN A 401 -16.27 -23.84 5.87
C ASN A 401 -16.71 -22.67 6.78
N LYS A 402 -18.03 -22.42 6.91
CA LYS A 402 -18.70 -21.35 7.71
C LYS A 402 -18.13 -20.99 9.09
N SER A 403 -17.29 -21.82 9.68
CA SER A 403 -16.80 -21.66 11.06
C SER A 403 -15.32 -21.30 11.17
N GLU A 404 -14.56 -21.30 10.07
CA GLU A 404 -13.11 -21.10 10.13
C GLU A 404 -12.75 -19.61 10.08
N PRO A 405 -12.05 -19.06 11.09
CA PRO A 405 -11.65 -17.66 11.10
C PRO A 405 -10.36 -17.49 10.29
N VAL A 406 -10.52 -17.24 8.98
CA VAL A 406 -9.42 -17.11 8.02
C VAL A 406 -9.36 -15.70 7.45
N ALA A 407 -8.16 -15.17 7.32
CA ALA A 407 -7.86 -13.92 6.66
C ALA A 407 -6.81 -14.09 5.55
N ILE A 408 -6.87 -13.22 4.55
CA ILE A 408 -5.88 -13.09 3.49
C ILE A 408 -5.38 -11.64 3.50
N PHE A 409 -4.08 -11.50 3.65
CA PHE A 409 -3.35 -10.25 3.50
C PHE A 409 -2.78 -10.22 2.09
N LEU A 410 -3.13 -9.23 1.28
CA LEU A 410 -2.66 -9.10 -0.10
C LEU A 410 -2.03 -7.72 -0.30
N HIS A 411 -0.74 -7.72 -0.61
CA HIS A 411 0.05 -6.53 -0.89
C HIS A 411 0.38 -6.44 -2.38
N LEU A 412 -0.10 -5.37 -3.03
CA LEU A 412 0.27 -4.98 -4.38
C LEU A 412 1.36 -3.91 -4.32
N CYS A 413 2.50 -4.21 -4.93
CA CYS A 413 3.66 -3.33 -5.00
C CYS A 413 3.90 -2.95 -6.46
N SER A 414 3.94 -1.65 -6.81
CA SER A 414 4.19 -1.19 -8.19
C SER A 414 4.80 0.21 -8.22
N SER A 415 5.51 0.55 -9.29
CA SER A 415 5.95 1.94 -9.54
C SER A 415 4.77 2.89 -9.69
N LYS A 416 3.64 2.38 -10.19
CA LYS A 416 2.38 3.11 -10.33
C LYS A 416 1.23 2.20 -9.92
N ILE A 417 0.44 2.63 -8.94
CA ILE A 417 -0.77 1.90 -8.53
C ILE A 417 -1.97 2.44 -9.33
N PRO A 418 -2.76 1.56 -9.97
CA PRO A 418 -3.97 1.98 -10.69
C PRO A 418 -5.12 2.22 -9.70
N PHE A 419 -5.11 3.35 -9.00
CA PHE A 419 -6.24 3.74 -8.14
C PHE A 419 -7.45 4.21 -8.96
N LYS A 420 -8.66 3.97 -8.47
CA LYS A 420 -9.90 4.51 -9.10
C LYS A 420 -10.06 6.02 -8.93
N ALA A 421 -9.57 6.56 -7.81
CA ALA A 421 -9.73 7.96 -7.42
C ALA A 421 -8.47 8.47 -6.68
N ALA A 422 -8.30 9.79 -6.62
CA ALA A 422 -7.15 10.43 -5.97
C ALA A 422 -7.06 10.13 -4.46
N GLY A 423 -8.19 9.85 -3.80
CA GLY A 423 -8.24 9.44 -2.40
C GLY A 423 -7.68 8.05 -2.09
N LYS A 424 -7.16 7.29 -3.06
CA LYS A 424 -6.46 6.00 -2.90
C LYS A 424 -7.22 4.90 -2.12
N GLN A 425 -8.54 4.81 -2.26
CA GLN A 425 -9.33 3.85 -1.47
C GLN A 425 -9.46 2.47 -2.15
N SER A 426 -9.47 2.42 -3.48
CA SER A 426 -9.66 1.18 -4.22
C SER A 426 -8.88 1.14 -5.53
N LEU A 427 -8.55 -0.09 -5.94
CA LEU A 427 -7.85 -0.39 -7.19
C LEU A 427 -8.84 -0.46 -8.37
N ALA A 428 -8.42 0.06 -9.52
CA ALA A 428 -9.10 -0.07 -10.79
C ALA A 428 -8.94 -1.48 -11.37
N SER A 429 -9.87 -1.88 -12.23
CA SER A 429 -9.88 -3.21 -12.87
C SER A 429 -8.81 -3.30 -13.95
N VAL A 430 -7.68 -3.94 -13.62
CA VAL A 430 -6.58 -4.23 -14.53
C VAL A 430 -6.44 -5.75 -14.64
N SER A 431 -6.50 -6.28 -15.87
CA SER A 431 -6.57 -7.72 -16.12
C SER A 431 -5.34 -8.46 -15.59
N GLU A 432 -4.15 -7.91 -15.82
CA GLU A 432 -2.87 -8.49 -15.43
C GLU A 432 -2.77 -8.63 -13.90
N ILE A 433 -3.22 -7.61 -13.17
CA ILE A 433 -3.25 -7.61 -11.71
C ILE A 433 -4.31 -8.59 -11.18
N GLU A 434 -5.50 -8.62 -11.79
CA GLU A 434 -6.57 -9.54 -11.39
C GLU A 434 -6.16 -11.01 -11.59
N GLN A 435 -5.53 -11.33 -12.72
CA GLN A 435 -5.04 -12.67 -13.01
C GLN A 435 -3.94 -13.09 -12.03
N ALA A 436 -2.97 -12.22 -11.75
CA ALA A 436 -1.91 -12.48 -10.78
C ALA A 436 -2.49 -12.69 -9.36
N ALA A 437 -3.42 -11.83 -8.94
CA ALA A 437 -4.13 -11.95 -7.66
C ALA A 437 -4.93 -13.27 -7.58
N TYR A 438 -5.57 -13.69 -8.66
CA TYR A 438 -6.32 -14.94 -8.68
C TYR A 438 -5.41 -16.17 -8.49
N GLN A 439 -4.24 -16.18 -9.15
CA GLN A 439 -3.30 -17.29 -9.03
C GLN A 439 -2.71 -17.40 -7.63
N ILE A 440 -2.29 -16.28 -7.02
CA ILE A 440 -1.71 -16.28 -5.67
C ILE A 440 -2.73 -16.68 -4.60
N ILE A 441 -3.98 -16.21 -4.70
CA ILE A 441 -5.06 -16.60 -3.79
C ILE A 441 -5.33 -18.11 -3.88
N LYS A 442 -5.33 -18.69 -5.09
CA LYS A 442 -5.46 -20.14 -5.27
C LYS A 442 -4.29 -20.93 -4.71
N GLU A 443 -3.06 -20.42 -4.86
CA GLU A 443 -1.88 -21.03 -4.27
C GLU A 443 -1.97 -21.08 -2.74
N LEU A 444 -2.35 -19.95 -2.12
CA LEU A 444 -2.59 -19.88 -0.68
C LEU A 444 -3.68 -20.85 -0.22
N GLY A 445 -4.80 -20.92 -0.96
CA GLY A 445 -5.85 -21.90 -0.71
C GLY A 445 -5.34 -23.34 -0.71
N ARG A 446 -4.49 -23.72 -1.68
CA ARG A 446 -3.86 -25.06 -1.72
C ARG A 446 -2.96 -25.32 -0.51
N LYS A 447 -2.13 -24.33 -0.12
CA LYS A 447 -1.24 -24.44 1.05
C LYS A 447 -2.04 -24.66 2.33
N LEU A 448 -3.06 -23.83 2.56
CA LEU A 448 -3.96 -23.97 3.72
C LEU A 448 -4.70 -25.31 3.70
N GLY A 449 -5.22 -25.72 2.54
CA GLY A 449 -5.90 -27.01 2.38
C GLY A 449 -5.02 -28.21 2.73
N LYS A 450 -3.72 -28.17 2.39
CA LYS A 450 -2.75 -29.20 2.78
C LYS A 450 -2.55 -29.27 4.29
N ILE A 451 -2.52 -28.12 4.97
CA ILE A 451 -2.38 -28.05 6.43
C ILE A 451 -3.65 -28.55 7.12
N ASN A 452 -4.83 -28.07 6.69
CA ASN A 452 -6.12 -28.49 7.22
C ASN A 452 -6.35 -29.99 7.05
N SER A 453 -5.95 -30.56 5.92
CA SER A 453 -6.02 -32.00 5.67
C SER A 453 -5.17 -32.80 6.66
N ARG A 454 -3.91 -32.37 6.90
CA ARG A 454 -3.02 -32.98 7.89
C ARG A 454 -3.60 -32.91 9.30
N TYR A 455 -4.09 -31.73 9.71
CA TYR A 455 -4.71 -31.55 11.02
C TYR A 455 -5.96 -32.43 11.22
N ARG A 456 -6.84 -32.49 10.21
CA ARG A 456 -8.04 -33.35 10.25
C ARG A 456 -7.69 -34.83 10.27
N ARG A 457 -6.63 -35.25 9.58
CA ARG A 457 -6.14 -36.64 9.60
C ARG A 457 -5.63 -37.00 11.00
N SER A 458 -4.74 -36.18 11.56
CA SER A 458 -4.21 -36.38 12.92
C SER A 458 -5.33 -36.42 13.97
N ALA A 459 -6.28 -35.48 13.94
CA ALA A 459 -7.42 -35.49 14.86
C ALA A 459 -8.31 -36.74 14.75
N ARG A 460 -8.50 -37.26 13.52
CA ARG A 460 -9.23 -38.52 13.29
C ARG A 460 -8.46 -39.72 13.82
N GLU A 461 -7.15 -39.77 13.63
CA GLU A 461 -6.28 -40.82 14.13
C GLU A 461 -6.25 -40.81 15.67
N SER A 462 -6.11 -39.65 16.31
CA SER A 462 -6.19 -39.55 17.79
C SER A 462 -7.57 -39.96 18.34
N LYS A 463 -8.66 -39.60 17.65
CA LYS A 463 -10.01 -40.03 18.03
C LYS A 463 -10.16 -41.55 17.92
N LYS A 464 -9.70 -42.13 16.81
CA LYS A 464 -9.68 -43.58 16.61
C LYS A 464 -8.86 -44.25 17.72
N MET A 465 -7.63 -43.80 17.97
CA MET A 465 -6.77 -44.34 19.02
C MET A 465 -7.49 -44.39 20.37
N ARG A 466 -8.12 -43.28 20.78
CA ARG A 466 -8.89 -43.22 22.03
C ARG A 466 -10.08 -44.18 22.06
N GLU A 467 -10.79 -44.35 20.95
CA GLU A 467 -11.91 -45.29 20.84
C GLU A 467 -11.40 -46.74 20.92
N PHE A 468 -10.36 -47.10 20.16
CA PHE A 468 -9.72 -48.42 20.21
C PHE A 468 -9.18 -48.73 21.62
N SER A 469 -8.52 -47.80 22.30
CA SER A 469 -8.05 -48.00 23.68
C SER A 469 -9.19 -48.26 24.68
N LYS A 470 -10.39 -47.72 24.45
CA LYS A 470 -11.57 -48.02 25.28
C LYS A 470 -12.09 -49.42 24.97
N SER A 471 -12.25 -49.76 23.70
CA SER A 471 -12.72 -51.06 23.27
C SER A 471 -11.78 -52.20 23.70
N PHE A 472 -10.47 -52.04 23.53
CA PHE A 472 -9.50 -53.05 23.96
C PHE A 472 -9.53 -53.27 25.47
N ARG A 473 -9.66 -52.22 26.29
CA ARG A 473 -9.81 -52.35 27.74
C ARG A 473 -11.08 -53.13 28.12
N GLN A 474 -12.18 -52.91 27.41
CA GLN A 474 -13.42 -53.67 27.63
C GLN A 474 -13.27 -55.14 27.21
N ILE A 475 -12.65 -55.41 26.06
CA ILE A 475 -12.38 -56.77 25.58
C ILE A 475 -11.49 -57.51 26.58
N ALA A 476 -10.37 -56.92 27.00
CA ALA A 476 -9.47 -57.54 27.97
C ALA A 476 -10.19 -57.88 29.28
N ARG A 477 -11.05 -56.96 29.77
CA ARG A 477 -11.86 -57.21 30.97
C ARG A 477 -12.87 -58.35 30.79
N PHE A 478 -13.59 -58.40 29.67
CA PHE A 478 -14.58 -59.45 29.42
C PHE A 478 -13.92 -60.81 29.15
N SER A 479 -12.79 -60.83 28.45
CA SER A 479 -12.02 -62.05 28.22
C SER A 479 -11.41 -62.60 29.50
N ALA A 480 -10.87 -61.75 30.38
CA ALA A 480 -10.37 -62.17 31.69
C ALA A 480 -11.48 -62.76 32.56
N ALA A 481 -12.66 -62.10 32.58
CA ALA A 481 -13.83 -62.60 33.30
C ALA A 481 -14.37 -63.93 32.73
N LEU A 482 -14.33 -64.14 31.41
CA LEU A 482 -14.75 -65.41 30.79
C LEU A 482 -13.77 -66.55 31.08
N ALA A 483 -12.50 -66.24 31.28
CA ALA A 483 -11.43 -67.19 31.53
C ALA A 483 -11.14 -67.42 33.03
N ASP A 484 -11.94 -66.84 33.93
CA ASP A 484 -11.73 -66.84 35.39
C ASP A 484 -10.31 -66.37 35.81
N ILE A 485 -9.79 -65.34 35.15
CA ILE A 485 -8.51 -64.70 35.49
C ILE A 485 -8.76 -63.38 36.20
N ASP A 486 -8.25 -63.22 37.43
CA ASP A 486 -8.42 -62.00 38.24
C ASP A 486 -7.61 -60.79 37.72
N GLU A 487 -6.44 -61.04 37.13
CA GLU A 487 -5.58 -59.99 36.56
C GLU A 487 -5.91 -59.71 35.09
N VAL A 488 -6.44 -58.52 34.82
CA VAL A 488 -6.73 -58.08 33.45
C VAL A 488 -5.42 -57.75 32.72
N PRO A 489 -5.13 -58.38 31.57
CA PRO A 489 -3.90 -58.11 30.82
C PRO A 489 -3.88 -56.68 30.26
N SER A 490 -2.71 -56.04 30.31
CA SER A 490 -2.54 -54.68 29.75
C SER A 490 -2.67 -54.67 28.22
N VAL A 491 -3.41 -53.69 27.70
CA VAL A 491 -3.67 -53.50 26.26
C VAL A 491 -2.86 -52.35 25.65
N ASP A 492 -2.01 -51.68 26.44
CA ASP A 492 -1.32 -50.46 25.99
C ASP A 492 -0.35 -50.75 24.84
N ASN A 493 0.30 -51.92 24.85
CA ASN A 493 1.18 -52.36 23.78
C ASN A 493 0.43 -52.71 22.49
N LEU A 494 -0.83 -53.15 22.56
CA LEU A 494 -1.66 -53.44 21.38
C LEU A 494 -2.09 -52.15 20.69
N VAL A 495 -2.47 -51.14 21.46
CA VAL A 495 -2.79 -49.80 20.94
C VAL A 495 -1.55 -49.19 20.29
N LYS A 496 -0.38 -49.24 20.95
CA LYS A 496 0.87 -48.70 20.39
C LYS A 496 1.28 -49.37 19.08
N LYS A 497 1.13 -50.70 18.96
CA LYS A 497 1.43 -51.44 17.72
C LYS A 497 0.47 -51.14 16.57
N LEU A 498 -0.80 -50.85 16.86
CA LEU A 498 -1.80 -50.53 15.83
C LEU A 498 -1.66 -49.11 15.26
N PHE A 499 -1.06 -48.21 16.03
CA PHE A 499 -0.92 -46.79 15.70
C PHE A 499 0.56 -46.36 15.72
N GLU A 500 1.51 -47.25 15.34
CA GLU A 500 2.94 -46.95 15.34
C GLU A 500 3.21 -45.52 14.87
N VAL A 501 3.83 -44.77 15.80
CA VAL A 501 4.15 -43.36 15.73
C VAL A 501 5.28 -43.21 14.72
N GLU A 502 5.05 -42.57 13.57
CA GLU A 502 6.13 -41.82 12.92
C GLU A 502 6.46 -40.66 13.88
N PRO A 503 7.65 -40.62 14.51
CA PRO A 503 8.06 -39.45 15.27
C PRO A 503 8.26 -38.31 14.27
N ASP A 504 7.72 -37.14 14.59
CA ASP A 504 7.88 -35.92 13.81
C ASP A 504 9.37 -35.65 13.50
N GLU A 505 9.73 -35.63 12.20
CA GLU A 505 10.84 -34.83 11.63
C GLU A 505 10.28 -33.60 10.91
#